data_AF-A0A937U3S1-F1
#
_entry.id   AF-A0A937U3S1-F1
#
_cell.length_a   1.000
_cell.length_b   1.000
_cell.length_c   1.000
_cell.angle_alpha   90.00
_cell.angle_beta   90.00
_cell.angle_gamma   90.00
#
_symmetry.space_group_name_H-M   'P 1'
#
loop_
_entity.id
_entity.type
_entity.pdbx_description
1 polymer ?
#
loop_
_entity_poly.entity_id
_entity_poly.type
_entity_poly.pdbx_seq_one_letter_code
_entity_poly.pdbx_strand_id
1 'polypeptide(L)'
;MKRKFLILVWIFFIVISIMLGLGGVAIADDGALHTFLKIGGILGAVLGVVGISFAGYMAGKDYGSYTGWERYTHGAGMFYNRKPFRKDRPIYGVTEQARRLTVEESFLGRMRLLRSLLMPEDGSKPQWAPPMGIEGLPEPLKSYFNENRESYNQTLKGFELLMVQRANWEKFKVQFAIADAWSNAEANTFADHEGSPSPEGLFPPDPKGPPEEWDFRGIRQEKPLPFKSPRHASELIKKVSHIFGATLVGITRLNPHWCYQGFLRGVGPGDYDVPAHWEYAIVVATPHEWDQLYANPTYGTSYDAYSRERIIGGKLETFIQELGYPARAHVPPAHYEMVLPPVAIDAGLGEQGRKGLLITPEVGSNARLACVTTNIPMEVDRPVDLGILDFCRKCKICAEKCPSGAISYKDEPEVVRGYRRWHIKSELCFNIWASVATSHARGCRICLAVCPYTRRNNWLHTLSREIDPRDPTGIVAGMLLWMQKSLFAYPEARDFLPPPEGINATYHEPPDWLQTEKWFDVNKTW
;
A
#
# COMPACT_ATOMS: atom_id res chain seq x y z
N MET A 1 27.88 -12.36 -25.90
CA MET A 1 28.41 -13.07 -24.70
C MET A 1 29.93 -13.18 -24.68
N LYS A 2 30.58 -13.77 -25.69
CA LYS A 2 32.05 -14.02 -25.68
C LYS A 2 32.94 -12.78 -25.48
N ARG A 3 32.57 -11.62 -26.07
CA ARG A 3 33.34 -10.38 -25.95
C ARG A 3 33.30 -9.74 -24.55
N LYS A 4 32.17 -9.87 -23.83
CA LYS A 4 32.00 -9.38 -22.45
C LYS A 4 32.72 -10.29 -21.43
N PHE A 5 32.71 -11.60 -21.67
CA PHE A 5 33.46 -12.57 -20.88
C PHE A 5 34.98 -12.35 -21.01
N LEU A 6 35.47 -12.07 -22.22
CA LEU A 6 36.89 -11.75 -22.44
C LEU A 6 37.32 -10.48 -21.69
N ILE A 7 36.48 -9.44 -21.67
CA ILE A 7 36.78 -8.19 -20.93
C ILE A 7 36.86 -8.45 -19.43
N LEU A 8 35.96 -9.27 -18.87
CA LEU A 8 35.99 -9.68 -17.45
C LEU A 8 37.24 -10.49 -17.10
N VAL A 9 37.66 -11.41 -17.97
CA VAL A 9 38.90 -12.17 -17.81
C VAL A 9 40.12 -11.24 -17.86
N TRP A 10 40.14 -10.28 -18.77
CA TRP A 10 41.21 -9.28 -18.85
C TRP A 10 41.29 -8.37 -17.62
N ILE A 11 40.15 -7.91 -17.10
CA ILE A 11 40.10 -7.12 -15.85
C ILE A 11 40.62 -7.97 -14.68
N PHE A 12 40.23 -9.24 -14.60
CA PHE A 12 40.70 -10.17 -13.57
C PHE A 12 42.22 -10.37 -13.63
N PHE A 13 42.79 -10.56 -14.83
CA PHE A 13 44.24 -10.68 -15.01
C PHE A 13 45.00 -9.38 -14.71
N ILE A 14 44.44 -8.21 -15.03
CA ILE A 14 45.04 -6.92 -14.66
C ILE A 14 45.06 -6.74 -13.14
N VAL A 15 43.97 -7.08 -12.45
CA VAL A 15 43.90 -6.99 -10.98
C VAL A 15 44.89 -7.95 -10.32
N ILE A 16 45.01 -9.18 -10.82
CA ILE A 16 46.02 -10.15 -10.33
C ILE A 16 47.45 -9.66 -10.60
N SER A 17 47.70 -9.06 -11.76
CA SER A 17 49.02 -8.53 -12.12
C SER A 17 49.40 -7.32 -11.26
N ILE A 18 48.44 -6.47 -10.90
CA ILE A 18 48.64 -5.38 -9.94
C ILE A 18 48.90 -5.94 -8.52
N MET A 19 48.19 -7.00 -8.12
CA MET A 19 48.42 -7.68 -6.84
C MET A 19 49.82 -8.31 -6.75
N LEU A 20 50.27 -8.96 -7.82
CA LEU A 20 51.61 -9.56 -7.90
C LEU A 20 52.72 -8.50 -8.02
N GLY A 21 52.47 -7.40 -8.74
CA GLY A 21 53.39 -6.26 -8.84
C GLY A 21 53.57 -5.50 -7.53
N LEU A 22 52.52 -5.41 -6.71
CA LEU A 22 52.59 -4.83 -5.36
C LEU A 22 53.23 -5.79 -4.34
N GLY A 23 53.14 -7.11 -4.57
CA GLY A 23 53.82 -8.13 -3.75
C GLY A 23 55.36 -8.10 -3.90
N GLY A 24 55.88 -7.64 -5.03
CA GLY A 24 57.31 -7.52 -5.30
C GLY A 24 58.02 -6.36 -4.57
N VAL A 25 57.28 -5.44 -3.97
CA VAL A 25 57.83 -4.27 -3.23
C VAL A 25 57.86 -4.52 -1.71
N ALA A 26 57.35 -5.65 -1.24
CA ALA A 26 57.19 -5.95 0.18
C ALA A 26 58.34 -6.79 0.75
N ILE A 27 59.58 -6.28 0.71
CA ILE A 27 60.65 -6.78 1.58
C ILE A 27 61.44 -5.56 2.11
N ALA A 28 60.88 -4.88 3.12
CA ALA A 28 61.58 -4.19 4.22
C ALA A 28 60.60 -3.26 4.98
N ASP A 29 60.67 -3.29 6.31
CA ASP A 29 60.00 -2.47 7.33
C ASP A 29 58.50 -2.62 7.63
N ASP A 30 58.18 -2.58 8.94
CA ASP A 30 56.84 -2.69 9.55
C ASP A 30 55.81 -1.68 8.99
N GLY A 31 56.26 -0.57 8.40
CA GLY A 31 55.41 0.39 7.70
C GLY A 31 54.80 -0.14 6.41
N ALA A 32 55.47 -1.06 5.71
CA ALA A 32 55.04 -1.61 4.43
C ALA A 32 53.88 -2.60 4.59
N LEU A 33 53.89 -3.45 5.62
CA LEU A 33 52.79 -4.38 5.91
C LEU A 33 51.51 -3.63 6.30
N HIS A 34 51.62 -2.60 7.13
CA HIS A 34 50.49 -1.75 7.50
C HIS A 34 49.93 -0.97 6.29
N THR A 35 50.81 -0.52 5.40
CA THR A 35 50.43 0.13 4.14
C THR A 35 49.78 -0.87 3.17
N PHE A 36 50.30 -2.09 3.07
CA PHE A 36 49.73 -3.17 2.27
C PHE A 36 48.36 -3.61 2.78
N LEU A 37 48.17 -3.74 4.09
CA LEU A 37 46.86 -4.06 4.70
C LEU A 37 45.87 -2.91 4.52
N LYS A 38 46.30 -1.65 4.61
CA LYS A 38 45.45 -0.48 4.29
C LYS A 38 45.07 -0.44 2.82
N ILE A 39 46.04 -0.58 1.92
CA ILE A 39 45.79 -0.59 0.48
C ILE A 39 44.92 -1.78 0.11
N GLY A 40 45.21 -2.97 0.62
CA GLY A 40 44.41 -4.19 0.41
C GLY A 40 42.99 -4.07 0.98
N GLY A 41 42.83 -3.47 2.15
CA GLY A 41 41.52 -3.17 2.74
C GLY A 41 40.74 -2.13 1.93
N ILE A 42 41.39 -1.06 1.47
CA ILE A 42 40.80 -0.04 0.58
C ILE A 42 40.44 -0.66 -0.76
N LEU A 43 41.32 -1.46 -1.37
CA LEU A 43 41.07 -2.14 -2.64
C LEU A 43 39.91 -3.14 -2.50
N GLY A 44 39.88 -3.90 -1.41
CA GLY A 44 38.79 -4.82 -1.08
C GLY A 44 37.46 -4.09 -0.90
N ALA A 45 37.47 -2.95 -0.19
CA ALA A 45 36.29 -2.10 -0.04
C ALA A 45 35.83 -1.51 -1.38
N VAL A 46 36.75 -1.00 -2.21
CA VAL A 46 36.44 -0.45 -3.54
C VAL A 46 35.90 -1.54 -4.46
N LEU A 47 36.53 -2.70 -4.54
CA LEU A 47 36.07 -3.83 -5.35
C LEU A 47 34.72 -4.37 -4.85
N GLY A 48 34.49 -4.38 -3.53
CA GLY A 48 33.20 -4.71 -2.93
C GLY A 48 32.11 -3.72 -3.32
N VAL A 49 32.37 -2.42 -3.21
CA VAL A 49 31.44 -1.35 -3.60
C VAL A 49 31.16 -1.40 -5.11
N VAL A 50 32.18 -1.61 -5.95
CA VAL A 50 32.03 -1.74 -7.40
C VAL A 50 31.23 -3.00 -7.74
N GLY A 51 31.49 -4.12 -7.08
CA GLY A 51 30.75 -5.37 -7.25
C GLY A 51 29.27 -5.24 -6.86
N ILE A 52 28.99 -4.64 -5.71
CA ILE A 52 27.61 -4.37 -5.24
C ILE A 52 26.92 -3.36 -6.15
N SER A 53 27.62 -2.33 -6.59
CA SER A 53 27.08 -1.31 -7.50
C SER A 53 26.79 -1.90 -8.89
N PHE A 54 27.64 -2.80 -9.39
CA PHE A 54 27.42 -3.52 -10.64
C PHE A 54 26.27 -4.52 -10.51
N ALA A 55 26.19 -5.28 -9.42
CA ALA A 55 25.06 -6.16 -9.14
C ALA A 55 23.75 -5.38 -9.01
N GLY A 56 23.78 -4.24 -8.31
CA GLY A 56 22.66 -3.31 -8.18
C GLY A 56 22.26 -2.68 -9.51
N TYR A 57 23.20 -2.34 -10.38
CA TYR A 57 22.93 -1.83 -11.73
C TYR A 57 22.34 -2.92 -12.65
N MET A 58 22.87 -4.15 -12.59
CA MET A 58 22.37 -5.27 -13.37
C MET A 58 20.97 -5.69 -12.91
N ALA A 59 20.72 -5.78 -11.59
CA ALA A 59 19.37 -5.96 -11.04
C ALA A 59 18.48 -4.78 -11.42
N GLY A 60 18.99 -3.55 -11.33
CA GLY A 60 18.36 -2.31 -11.79
C GLY A 60 17.76 -2.39 -13.20
N LYS A 61 18.41 -3.12 -14.10
CA LYS A 61 18.02 -3.24 -15.52
C LYS A 61 17.34 -4.55 -15.90
N ASP A 62 17.42 -5.58 -15.07
CA ASP A 62 16.87 -6.89 -15.40
C ASP A 62 15.44 -7.03 -14.90
N TYR A 63 14.49 -7.08 -15.84
CA TYR A 63 13.07 -7.37 -15.58
C TYR A 63 12.88 -8.63 -14.71
N GLY A 64 13.71 -9.67 -14.90
CA GLY A 64 13.65 -10.92 -14.13
C GLY A 64 14.04 -10.79 -12.66
N SER A 65 14.85 -9.78 -12.29
CA SER A 65 15.12 -9.46 -10.88
C SER A 65 13.93 -8.78 -10.19
N TYR A 66 12.98 -8.33 -11.01
CA TYR A 66 11.68 -7.80 -10.66
C TYR A 66 10.54 -8.74 -11.10
N THR A 67 10.73 -10.05 -11.24
CA THR A 67 9.62 -11.03 -11.35
C THR A 67 9.82 -12.14 -10.31
N GLY A 68 8.77 -12.50 -9.56
CA GLY A 68 8.98 -13.34 -8.37
C GLY A 68 7.72 -13.68 -7.59
N TRP A 69 6.71 -14.22 -8.26
CA TRP A 69 5.57 -14.88 -7.61
C TRP A 69 5.36 -16.33 -8.09
N GLU A 70 6.44 -17.02 -8.48
CA GLU A 70 6.29 -18.39 -9.04
C GLU A 70 6.99 -19.51 -8.28
N ARG A 71 7.59 -19.27 -7.10
CA ARG A 71 8.29 -20.38 -6.42
C ARG A 71 7.51 -21.16 -5.38
N TYR A 72 6.53 -20.57 -4.67
CA TYR A 72 5.74 -21.34 -3.72
C TYR A 72 4.32 -20.76 -3.56
N THR A 73 3.35 -21.65 -3.47
CA THR A 73 1.95 -21.38 -3.10
C THR A 73 1.83 -20.32 -2.01
N HIS A 74 0.99 -19.30 -2.23
CA HIS A 74 0.34 -18.52 -1.16
C HIS A 74 1.29 -18.03 -0.05
N GLY A 75 2.36 -17.31 -0.40
CA GLY A 75 3.20 -16.62 0.59
C GLY A 75 4.22 -17.50 1.33
N ALA A 76 4.36 -18.78 1.01
CA ALA A 76 5.32 -19.68 1.68
C ALA A 76 6.81 -19.27 1.52
N GLY A 77 7.15 -18.40 0.56
CA GLY A 77 8.48 -17.80 0.40
C GLY A 77 8.63 -16.39 0.99
N MET A 78 7.62 -15.89 1.70
CA MET A 78 7.56 -14.55 2.28
C MET A 78 7.58 -14.61 3.81
N PHE A 79 8.53 -15.36 4.38
CA PHE A 79 8.72 -15.38 5.83
C PHE A 79 9.69 -14.28 6.26
N TYR A 80 9.30 -13.47 7.23
CA TYR A 80 10.18 -12.55 7.94
C TYR A 80 10.12 -12.81 9.45
N ASN A 81 11.29 -13.00 10.07
CA ASN A 81 11.35 -13.24 11.52
C ASN A 81 11.14 -11.94 12.29
N ARG A 82 9.88 -11.65 12.65
CA ARG A 82 9.49 -10.45 13.42
C ARG A 82 9.98 -10.44 14.87
N LYS A 83 10.33 -11.59 15.46
CA LYS A 83 10.59 -11.69 16.91
C LYS A 83 11.61 -10.67 17.45
N PRO A 84 12.75 -10.41 16.77
CA PRO A 84 13.75 -9.45 17.25
C PRO A 84 13.27 -7.99 17.23
N PHE A 85 12.22 -7.69 16.47
CA PHE A 85 11.74 -6.32 16.21
C PHE A 85 10.50 -5.96 17.03
N ARG A 86 9.96 -6.90 17.81
CA ARG A 86 8.74 -6.69 18.58
C ARG A 86 8.93 -5.60 19.63
N LYS A 87 7.91 -4.76 19.77
CA LYS A 87 7.79 -3.73 20.81
C LYS A 87 6.51 -3.97 21.60
N ASP A 88 6.48 -3.49 22.83
CA ASP A 88 5.29 -3.61 23.68
C ASP A 88 4.24 -2.54 23.39
N ARG A 89 4.62 -1.48 22.67
CA ARG A 89 3.71 -0.42 22.19
C ARG A 89 3.99 -0.09 20.73
N PRO A 90 2.98 0.37 19.98
CA PRO A 90 3.17 0.86 18.63
C PRO A 90 4.16 2.03 18.56
N ILE A 91 4.86 2.13 17.44
CA ILE A 91 5.92 3.13 17.21
C ILE A 91 5.40 4.48 16.73
N TYR A 92 4.14 4.56 16.29
CA TYR A 92 3.52 5.86 16.03
C TYR A 92 3.36 6.61 17.36
N GLY A 93 3.89 7.82 17.44
CA GLY A 93 3.85 8.59 18.69
C GLY A 93 2.43 8.98 19.06
N VAL A 94 1.92 8.45 20.16
CA VAL A 94 0.61 8.83 20.73
C VAL A 94 0.78 10.09 21.57
N THR A 95 -0.13 11.05 21.42
CA THR A 95 -0.25 12.22 22.31
C THR A 95 -1.45 12.05 23.24
N GLU A 96 -1.56 12.87 24.28
CA GLU A 96 -2.52 12.66 25.37
C GLU A 96 -4.01 12.74 24.98
N GLN A 97 -4.35 13.27 23.79
CA GLN A 97 -5.73 13.47 23.32
C GLN A 97 -5.98 12.78 21.97
N ALA A 98 -5.99 11.44 21.96
CA ALA A 98 -6.38 10.66 20.79
C ALA A 98 -7.90 10.67 20.60
N ARG A 99 -8.37 10.75 19.34
CA ARG A 99 -9.81 10.67 19.02
C ARG A 99 -10.10 9.95 17.71
N ARG A 100 -11.34 9.47 17.59
CA ARG A 100 -11.87 8.85 16.37
C ARG A 100 -11.91 9.84 15.21
N LEU A 101 -11.83 9.29 14.00
CA LEU A 101 -11.97 10.03 12.74
C LEU A 101 -13.45 10.20 12.42
N THR A 102 -13.92 11.44 12.29
CA THR A 102 -15.32 11.72 11.93
C THR A 102 -15.56 11.56 10.42
N VAL A 103 -16.83 11.44 10.02
CA VAL A 103 -17.22 11.22 8.63
C VAL A 103 -16.81 12.39 7.73
N GLU A 104 -16.92 13.63 8.22
CA GLU A 104 -16.55 14.85 7.51
C GLU A 104 -15.03 15.08 7.50
N GLU A 105 -14.26 14.49 8.40
CA GLU A 105 -12.79 14.49 8.31
C GLU A 105 -12.26 13.43 7.35
N SER A 106 -13.01 12.34 7.17
CA SER A 106 -12.70 11.30 6.18
C SER A 106 -12.99 11.80 4.77
N PHE A 107 -11.98 11.82 3.90
CA PHE A 107 -12.18 12.22 2.49
C PHE A 107 -13.25 11.37 1.79
N LEU A 108 -13.19 10.04 1.95
CA LEU A 108 -14.19 9.15 1.34
C LEU A 108 -15.57 9.33 1.98
N GLY A 109 -15.63 9.64 3.28
CA GLY A 109 -16.87 10.02 3.97
C GLY A 109 -17.48 11.29 3.38
N ARG A 110 -16.70 12.36 3.24
CA ARG A 110 -17.11 13.60 2.57
C ARG A 110 -17.59 13.36 1.15
N MET A 111 -16.83 12.62 0.34
CA MET A 111 -17.21 12.36 -1.05
C MET A 111 -18.52 11.56 -1.13
N ARG A 112 -18.77 10.63 -0.21
CA ARG A 112 -20.04 9.91 -0.11
C ARG A 112 -21.20 10.87 0.22
N LEU A 113 -21.04 11.74 1.22
CA LEU A 113 -22.05 12.72 1.60
C LEU A 113 -22.32 13.73 0.47
N LEU A 114 -21.27 14.26 -0.17
CA LEU A 114 -21.41 15.16 -1.32
C LEU A 114 -22.12 14.47 -2.49
N ARG A 115 -21.78 13.20 -2.77
CA ARG A 115 -22.46 12.41 -3.80
C ARG A 115 -23.95 12.23 -3.48
N SER A 116 -24.32 11.90 -2.24
CA SER A 116 -25.73 11.75 -1.87
C SER A 116 -26.53 13.06 -1.95
N LEU A 117 -25.87 14.20 -1.74
CA LEU A 117 -26.51 15.52 -1.89
C LEU A 117 -26.65 15.93 -3.37
N LEU A 118 -25.64 15.62 -4.18
CA LEU A 118 -25.62 15.95 -5.61
C LEU A 118 -26.53 15.01 -6.42
N MET A 119 -26.60 13.74 -6.02
CA MET A 119 -27.34 12.67 -6.68
C MET A 119 -28.07 11.82 -5.62
N PRO A 120 -29.23 12.29 -5.11
CA PRO A 120 -30.02 11.54 -4.16
C PRO A 120 -30.45 10.17 -4.71
N GLU A 121 -30.38 9.13 -3.88
CA GLU A 121 -30.71 7.74 -4.29
C GLU A 121 -32.19 7.56 -4.61
N ASP A 122 -33.06 8.42 -4.06
CA ASP A 122 -34.50 8.44 -4.32
C ASP A 122 -34.89 9.16 -5.63
N GLY A 123 -33.90 9.65 -6.39
CA GLY A 123 -34.10 10.37 -7.64
C GLY A 123 -34.64 11.80 -7.46
N SER A 124 -34.68 12.31 -6.22
CA SER A 124 -35.06 13.69 -5.94
C SER A 124 -34.05 14.69 -6.50
N LYS A 125 -34.44 15.97 -6.55
CA LYS A 125 -33.55 17.04 -7.04
C LYS A 125 -32.29 17.15 -6.17
N PRO A 126 -31.14 17.53 -6.74
CA PRO A 126 -29.93 17.76 -5.96
C PRO A 126 -30.19 18.70 -4.79
N GLN A 127 -29.85 18.26 -3.59
CA GLN A 127 -29.93 19.06 -2.36
C GLN A 127 -28.77 20.05 -2.26
N TRP A 128 -27.67 19.75 -2.97
CA TRP A 128 -26.54 20.65 -3.14
C TRP A 128 -25.87 20.46 -4.50
N ALA A 129 -25.33 21.55 -5.06
CA ALA A 129 -24.48 21.53 -6.24
C ALA A 129 -23.35 22.58 -6.12
N PRO A 130 -22.21 22.43 -6.82
CA PRO A 130 -21.08 23.34 -6.70
C PRO A 130 -21.40 24.85 -6.77
N PRO A 131 -22.32 25.33 -7.64
CA PRO A 131 -22.69 26.76 -7.68
C PRO A 131 -23.35 27.30 -6.41
N MET A 132 -23.93 26.43 -5.57
CA MET A 132 -24.53 26.83 -4.28
C MET A 132 -23.47 27.17 -3.21
N GLY A 133 -22.21 26.86 -3.47
CA GLY A 133 -21.10 27.16 -2.57
C GLY A 133 -21.15 26.40 -1.25
N ILE A 134 -20.26 26.77 -0.33
CA ILE A 134 -20.21 26.17 1.03
C ILE A 134 -21.50 26.48 1.80
N GLU A 135 -22.11 27.65 1.59
CA GLU A 135 -23.28 28.09 2.35
C GLU A 135 -24.52 27.20 2.15
N GLY A 136 -24.63 26.55 0.98
CA GLY A 136 -25.70 25.61 0.68
C GLY A 136 -25.46 24.19 1.17
N LEU A 137 -24.31 23.89 1.78
CA LEU A 137 -24.06 22.56 2.35
C LEU A 137 -24.80 22.39 3.70
N PRO A 138 -25.27 21.18 4.01
CA PRO A 138 -25.75 20.86 5.35
C PRO A 138 -24.58 20.69 6.32
N GLU A 139 -24.88 20.76 7.62
CA GLU A 139 -23.94 20.32 8.65
C GLU A 139 -23.76 18.79 8.61
N PRO A 140 -22.56 18.26 8.95
CA PRO A 140 -21.35 18.97 9.41
C PRO A 140 -20.42 19.48 8.28
N LEU A 141 -20.77 19.24 7.00
CA LEU A 141 -19.90 19.58 5.87
C LEU A 141 -19.67 21.08 5.73
N LYS A 142 -20.70 21.88 6.00
CA LYS A 142 -20.61 23.35 5.96
C LYS A 142 -19.56 23.88 6.93
N SER A 143 -19.63 23.51 8.21
CA SER A 143 -18.62 23.91 9.20
C SER A 143 -17.23 23.44 8.81
N TYR A 144 -17.09 22.16 8.41
CA TYR A 144 -15.81 21.59 8.00
C TYR A 144 -15.16 22.38 6.86
N PHE A 145 -15.88 22.67 5.78
CA PHE A 145 -15.31 23.37 4.62
C PHE A 145 -15.10 24.87 4.86
N ASN A 146 -15.85 25.49 5.78
CA ASN A 146 -15.58 26.86 6.21
C ASN A 146 -14.22 26.97 6.92
N GLU A 147 -13.85 25.97 7.73
CA GLU A 147 -12.53 25.87 8.38
C GLU A 147 -11.45 25.39 7.41
N ASN A 148 -11.81 24.59 6.41
CA ASN A 148 -10.89 23.93 5.48
C ASN A 148 -11.13 24.36 4.02
N ARG A 149 -11.05 25.67 3.74
CA ARG A 149 -11.33 26.23 2.41
C ARG A 149 -10.45 25.66 1.29
N GLU A 150 -9.18 25.36 1.58
CA GLU A 150 -8.27 24.71 0.61
C GLU A 150 -8.82 23.34 0.19
N SER A 151 -9.30 22.53 1.16
CA SER A 151 -9.92 21.23 0.88
C SER A 151 -11.18 21.36 0.02
N TYR A 152 -12.02 22.38 0.25
CA TYR A 152 -13.19 22.63 -0.59
C TYR A 152 -12.79 22.93 -2.05
N ASN A 153 -11.83 23.84 -2.24
CA ASN A 153 -11.33 24.20 -3.56
C ASN A 153 -10.72 23.00 -4.30
N GLN A 154 -9.94 22.17 -3.60
CA GLN A 154 -9.38 20.95 -4.20
C GLN A 154 -10.45 19.91 -4.50
N THR A 155 -11.51 19.81 -3.70
CA THR A 155 -12.66 18.95 -3.98
C THR A 155 -13.37 19.37 -5.27
N LEU A 156 -13.63 20.66 -5.44
CA LEU A 156 -14.20 21.21 -6.67
C LEU A 156 -13.29 20.96 -7.88
N LYS A 157 -11.97 21.12 -7.71
CA LYS A 157 -11.01 20.80 -8.77
C LYS A 157 -11.06 19.33 -9.16
N GLY A 158 -11.22 18.43 -8.19
CA GLY A 158 -11.42 17.00 -8.45
C GLY A 158 -12.66 16.73 -9.32
N PHE A 159 -13.78 17.41 -9.07
CA PHE A 159 -14.98 17.28 -9.91
C PHE A 159 -14.75 17.78 -11.34
N GLU A 160 -14.05 18.89 -11.52
CA GLU A 160 -13.66 19.40 -12.84
C GLU A 160 -12.79 18.38 -13.59
N LEU A 161 -11.76 17.85 -12.91
CA LEU A 161 -10.85 16.86 -13.47
C LEU A 161 -11.57 15.57 -13.89
N LEU A 162 -12.55 15.10 -13.12
CA LEU A 162 -13.38 13.94 -13.51
C LEU A 162 -14.11 14.17 -14.83
N MET A 163 -14.62 15.38 -15.08
CA MET A 163 -15.26 15.71 -16.35
C MET A 163 -14.25 15.70 -17.50
N VAL A 164 -13.05 16.26 -17.27
CA VAL A 164 -11.95 16.26 -18.25
C VAL A 164 -11.48 14.83 -18.55
N GLN A 165 -11.30 13.99 -17.53
CA GLN A 165 -10.93 12.57 -17.69
C GLN A 165 -11.95 11.83 -18.54
N ARG A 166 -13.25 11.96 -18.23
CA ARG A 166 -14.31 11.31 -19.02
C ARG A 166 -14.27 11.73 -20.49
N ALA A 167 -14.09 13.03 -20.76
CA ALA A 167 -13.97 13.53 -22.13
C ALA A 167 -12.69 13.04 -22.83
N ASN A 168 -11.58 12.91 -22.10
CA ASN A 168 -10.32 12.43 -22.63
C ASN A 168 -10.27 10.92 -22.83
N TRP A 169 -11.08 10.13 -22.12
CA TRP A 169 -11.09 8.67 -22.23
C TRP A 169 -11.33 8.20 -23.67
N GLU A 170 -12.16 8.92 -24.43
CA GLU A 170 -12.42 8.63 -25.85
C GLU A 170 -11.15 8.59 -26.71
N LYS A 171 -10.11 9.35 -26.34
CA LYS A 171 -8.83 9.39 -27.06
C LYS A 171 -7.91 8.22 -26.70
N PHE A 172 -8.02 7.70 -25.48
CA PHE A 172 -7.09 6.72 -24.90
C PHE A 172 -7.68 5.33 -24.71
N LYS A 173 -8.99 5.15 -24.90
CA LYS A 173 -9.68 3.89 -24.67
C LYS A 173 -9.13 2.72 -25.48
N VAL A 174 -8.60 2.99 -26.68
CA VAL A 174 -7.94 1.97 -27.51
C VAL A 174 -6.54 1.66 -26.97
N GLN A 175 -5.75 2.66 -26.59
CA GLN A 175 -4.42 2.46 -26.01
C GLN A 175 -4.47 1.56 -24.77
N PHE A 176 -5.40 1.85 -23.85
CA PHE A 176 -5.50 1.16 -22.57
C PHE A 176 -6.62 0.10 -22.53
N ALA A 177 -7.07 -0.40 -23.68
CA ALA A 177 -8.21 -1.31 -23.76
C ALA A 177 -8.02 -2.59 -22.92
N ILE A 178 -6.84 -3.23 -22.99
CA ILE A 178 -6.57 -4.44 -22.19
C ILE A 178 -6.53 -4.11 -20.70
N ALA A 179 -5.85 -3.04 -20.30
CA ALA A 179 -5.78 -2.61 -18.90
C ALA A 179 -7.17 -2.29 -18.33
N ASP A 180 -8.02 -1.68 -19.15
CA ASP A 180 -9.39 -1.35 -18.79
C ASP A 180 -10.26 -2.59 -18.63
N ALA A 181 -10.18 -3.52 -19.60
CA ALA A 181 -10.87 -4.80 -19.57
C ALA A 181 -10.45 -5.65 -18.37
N TRP A 182 -9.14 -5.75 -18.10
CA TRP A 182 -8.62 -6.46 -16.93
C TRP A 182 -9.16 -5.86 -15.62
N SER A 183 -9.08 -4.54 -15.49
CA SER A 183 -9.54 -3.85 -14.28
C SER A 183 -11.04 -4.05 -14.06
N ASN A 184 -11.86 -3.97 -15.12
CA ASN A 184 -13.30 -4.23 -15.02
C ASN A 184 -13.60 -5.68 -14.67
N ALA A 185 -12.85 -6.65 -15.19
CA ALA A 185 -13.00 -8.06 -14.84
C ALA A 185 -12.76 -8.29 -13.33
N GLU A 186 -11.73 -7.68 -12.75
CA GLU A 186 -11.47 -7.77 -11.30
C GLU A 186 -12.52 -7.04 -10.45
N ALA A 187 -13.05 -5.93 -10.95
CA ALA A 187 -14.09 -5.15 -10.26
C ALA A 187 -15.45 -5.87 -10.19
N ASN A 188 -15.70 -6.85 -11.07
CA ASN A 188 -16.98 -7.55 -11.20
C ASN A 188 -17.44 -8.26 -9.91
N THR A 189 -16.58 -8.41 -8.91
CA THR A 189 -16.94 -8.95 -7.59
C THR A 189 -17.68 -7.94 -6.69
N PHE A 190 -17.74 -6.67 -7.07
CA PHE A 190 -18.40 -5.61 -6.29
C PHE A 190 -18.93 -4.43 -7.12
N ALA A 191 -18.74 -4.43 -8.44
CA ALA A 191 -19.25 -3.42 -9.36
C ALA A 191 -20.02 -4.06 -10.51
N ASP A 192 -21.01 -3.36 -11.04
CA ASP A 192 -21.74 -3.73 -12.25
C ASP A 192 -20.93 -3.42 -13.53
N HIS A 193 -21.52 -3.73 -14.69
CA HIS A 193 -20.90 -3.48 -16.00
C HIS A 193 -20.68 -1.98 -16.31
N GLU A 194 -21.33 -1.07 -15.58
CA GLU A 194 -21.15 0.38 -15.69
C GLU A 194 -20.10 0.89 -14.70
N GLY A 195 -19.49 0.02 -13.89
CA GLY A 195 -18.50 0.36 -12.87
C GLY A 195 -19.12 0.96 -11.60
N SER A 196 -20.44 0.93 -11.45
CA SER A 196 -21.15 1.33 -10.24
C SER A 196 -21.17 0.17 -9.23
N PRO A 197 -21.15 0.41 -7.91
CA PRO A 197 -21.27 -0.66 -6.94
C PRO A 197 -22.55 -1.48 -7.18
N SER A 198 -22.43 -2.80 -7.33
CA SER A 198 -23.58 -3.70 -7.57
C SER A 198 -24.02 -4.35 -6.26
N PRO A 199 -25.14 -3.93 -5.63
CA PRO A 199 -25.56 -4.45 -4.34
C PRO A 199 -25.88 -5.95 -4.35
N GLU A 200 -26.35 -6.46 -5.49
CA GLU A 200 -26.81 -7.84 -5.68
C GLU A 200 -25.65 -8.85 -5.74
N GLY A 201 -24.45 -8.39 -6.11
CA GLY A 201 -23.23 -9.22 -6.20
C GLY A 201 -22.26 -9.08 -5.03
N LEU A 202 -22.56 -8.25 -4.02
CA LEU A 202 -21.62 -7.98 -2.92
C LEU A 202 -21.40 -9.21 -2.04
N PHE A 203 -20.15 -9.69 -2.03
CA PHE A 203 -19.69 -10.68 -1.04
C PHE A 203 -18.55 -10.09 -0.18
N PRO A 204 -18.62 -10.16 1.16
CA PRO A 204 -19.83 -10.39 1.95
C PRO A 204 -20.88 -9.29 1.66
N PRO A 205 -22.17 -9.58 1.88
CA PRO A 205 -23.24 -8.60 1.69
C PRO A 205 -23.10 -7.46 2.69
N ASP A 206 -23.58 -6.27 2.30
CA ASP A 206 -23.64 -5.17 3.25
C ASP A 206 -24.60 -5.47 4.40
N PRO A 207 -24.26 -5.01 5.61
CA PRO A 207 -25.07 -5.23 6.78
C PRO A 207 -26.43 -4.57 6.70
N LYS A 208 -27.45 -5.24 7.24
CA LYS A 208 -28.82 -4.70 7.39
C LYS A 208 -29.15 -4.64 8.88
N GLY A 209 -29.19 -3.43 9.44
CA GLY A 209 -29.41 -3.21 10.86
C GLY A 209 -28.11 -3.08 11.68
N PRO A 210 -28.25 -2.97 13.01
CA PRO A 210 -27.14 -2.71 13.92
C PRO A 210 -26.17 -3.90 14.04
N PRO A 211 -24.87 -3.67 14.35
CA PRO A 211 -23.88 -4.73 14.56
C PRO A 211 -24.29 -5.78 15.59
N GLU A 212 -25.01 -5.37 16.64
CA GLU A 212 -25.50 -6.23 17.73
C GLU A 212 -26.49 -7.30 17.24
N GLU A 213 -27.11 -7.10 16.08
CA GLU A 213 -28.00 -8.07 15.43
C GLU A 213 -27.30 -8.72 14.23
N TRP A 214 -26.76 -7.90 13.32
CA TRP A 214 -26.22 -8.39 12.05
C TRP A 214 -24.98 -9.27 12.22
N ASP A 215 -24.08 -8.93 13.15
CA ASP A 215 -22.83 -9.68 13.32
C ASP A 215 -23.07 -11.07 13.94
N PHE A 216 -24.25 -11.30 14.52
CA PHE A 216 -24.69 -12.55 15.13
C PHE A 216 -25.57 -13.41 14.21
N ARG A 217 -26.05 -12.87 13.08
CA ARG A 217 -27.03 -13.52 12.17
C ARG A 217 -26.65 -14.93 11.68
N GLY A 218 -25.35 -15.19 11.55
CA GLY A 218 -24.82 -16.46 11.02
C GLY A 218 -24.51 -17.50 12.09
N ILE A 219 -24.74 -17.17 13.37
CA ILE A 219 -24.45 -18.08 14.49
C ILE A 219 -25.56 -19.11 14.59
N ARG A 220 -25.21 -20.36 14.28
CA ARG A 220 -26.14 -21.51 14.37
C ARG A 220 -26.00 -22.29 15.66
N GLN A 221 -24.89 -22.12 16.36
CA GLN A 221 -24.63 -22.79 17.61
C GLN A 221 -25.39 -22.10 18.74
N GLU A 222 -26.00 -22.86 19.65
CA GLU A 222 -26.64 -22.30 20.85
C GLU A 222 -25.62 -21.61 21.76
N LYS A 223 -24.37 -22.07 21.75
CA LYS A 223 -23.25 -21.52 22.51
C LYS A 223 -21.97 -21.53 21.66
N PRO A 224 -21.07 -20.53 21.80
CA PRO A 224 -19.79 -20.54 21.11
C PRO A 224 -18.97 -21.79 21.43
N LEU A 225 -18.34 -22.40 20.43
CA LEU A 225 -17.48 -23.56 20.61
C LEU A 225 -16.20 -23.14 21.34
N PRO A 226 -15.93 -23.66 22.55
CA PRO A 226 -14.81 -23.18 23.35
C PRO A 226 -13.47 -23.61 22.73
N PHE A 227 -12.59 -22.64 22.49
CA PHE A 227 -11.20 -22.90 22.15
C PHE A 227 -10.42 -23.46 23.34
N LYS A 228 -9.45 -24.34 23.07
CA LYS A 228 -8.56 -24.91 24.11
C LYS A 228 -7.78 -23.84 24.88
N SER A 229 -7.39 -22.75 24.19
CA SER A 229 -6.77 -21.56 24.78
C SER A 229 -6.78 -20.41 23.75
N PRO A 230 -6.53 -19.16 24.18
CA PRO A 230 -6.38 -18.02 23.25
C PRO A 230 -5.27 -18.23 22.20
N ARG A 231 -4.21 -18.94 22.59
CA ARG A 231 -3.14 -19.33 21.66
C ARG A 231 -3.65 -20.24 20.55
N HIS A 232 -4.35 -21.33 20.90
CA HIS A 232 -4.93 -22.23 19.91
C HIS A 232 -5.93 -21.52 18.98
N ALA A 233 -6.72 -20.57 19.51
CA ALA A 233 -7.61 -19.74 18.71
C ALA A 233 -6.81 -18.93 17.67
N SER A 234 -5.77 -18.21 18.11
CA SER A 234 -4.92 -17.42 17.21
C SER A 234 -4.22 -18.28 16.15
N GLU A 235 -3.73 -19.47 16.50
CA GLU A 235 -3.05 -20.40 15.59
C GLU A 235 -4.02 -20.94 14.53
N LEU A 236 -5.23 -21.34 14.93
CA LEU A 236 -6.26 -21.82 14.00
C LEU A 236 -6.69 -20.71 13.05
N ILE A 237 -7.02 -19.54 13.59
CA ILE A 237 -7.54 -18.41 12.81
C ILE A 237 -6.51 -17.96 11.78
N LYS A 238 -5.23 -17.81 12.16
CA LYS A 238 -4.15 -17.50 11.20
C LYS A 238 -4.03 -18.55 10.09
N LYS A 239 -4.06 -19.84 10.46
CA LYS A 239 -3.97 -20.93 9.48
C LYS A 239 -5.13 -20.88 8.49
N VAL A 240 -6.36 -20.68 8.97
CA VAL A 240 -7.56 -20.57 8.13
C VAL A 240 -7.51 -19.35 7.23
N SER A 241 -7.13 -18.18 7.75
CA SER A 241 -6.98 -16.95 6.95
C SER A 241 -5.98 -17.12 5.81
N HIS A 242 -4.85 -17.79 6.03
CA HIS A 242 -3.89 -18.12 4.96
C HIS A 242 -4.48 -19.09 3.92
N ILE A 243 -5.20 -20.13 4.35
CA ILE A 243 -5.89 -21.07 3.45
C ILE A 243 -6.92 -20.34 2.59
N PHE A 244 -7.58 -19.30 3.12
CA PHE A 244 -8.52 -18.48 2.36
C PHE A 244 -7.87 -17.51 1.38
N GLY A 245 -6.55 -17.33 1.44
CA GLY A 245 -5.78 -16.57 0.44
C GLY A 245 -5.01 -15.36 1.00
N ALA A 246 -5.06 -15.11 2.31
CA ALA A 246 -4.31 -14.02 2.92
C ALA A 246 -2.80 -14.26 2.80
N THR A 247 -2.06 -13.23 2.35
CA THR A 247 -0.59 -13.30 2.30
C THR A 247 0.01 -13.04 3.67
N LEU A 248 -0.52 -12.06 4.41
CA LEU A 248 -0.14 -11.78 5.79
C LEU A 248 -1.39 -11.82 6.68
N VAL A 249 -1.21 -12.26 7.93
CA VAL A 249 -2.27 -12.27 8.94
C VAL A 249 -1.68 -11.80 10.27
N GLY A 250 -2.34 -10.83 10.90
CA GLY A 250 -2.01 -10.33 12.22
C GLY A 250 -3.26 -10.22 13.08
N ILE A 251 -3.12 -10.41 14.38
CA ILE A 251 -4.23 -10.32 15.33
C ILE A 251 -3.89 -9.27 16.39
N THR A 252 -4.82 -8.36 16.68
CA THR A 252 -4.67 -7.37 17.74
C THR A 252 -5.97 -7.21 18.52
N ARG A 253 -5.88 -6.66 19.74
CA ARG A 253 -7.05 -6.02 20.37
C ARG A 253 -7.40 -4.77 19.56
N LEU A 254 -8.70 -4.55 19.34
CA LEU A 254 -9.14 -3.37 18.61
C LEU A 254 -8.98 -2.12 19.49
N ASN A 255 -8.18 -1.17 19.01
CA ASN A 255 -8.15 0.16 19.60
C ASN A 255 -9.32 0.98 19.02
N PRO A 256 -10.28 1.44 19.86
CA PRO A 256 -11.50 2.10 19.39
C PRO A 256 -11.24 3.43 18.68
N HIS A 257 -10.08 4.06 18.89
CA HIS A 257 -9.72 5.29 18.19
C HIS A 257 -9.49 5.10 16.67
N TRP A 258 -9.34 3.85 16.21
CA TRP A 258 -9.23 3.54 14.78
C TRP A 258 -10.58 3.40 14.09
N CYS A 259 -11.65 3.22 14.85
CA CYS A 259 -13.01 3.18 14.32
C CYS A 259 -13.47 4.57 13.90
N TYR A 260 -14.30 4.62 12.86
CA TYR A 260 -14.94 5.87 12.46
C TYR A 260 -15.95 6.33 13.51
N GLN A 261 -16.18 7.65 13.52
CA GLN A 261 -17.23 8.33 14.27
C GLN A 261 -18.26 8.89 13.27
N GLY A 262 -19.54 8.89 13.65
CA GLY A 262 -20.58 9.56 12.85
C GLY A 262 -21.28 8.67 11.83
N PHE A 263 -20.93 7.39 11.73
CA PHE A 263 -21.52 6.46 10.77
C PHE A 263 -21.31 4.98 11.17
N LEU A 264 -22.34 4.14 11.01
CA LEU A 264 -22.25 2.68 11.07
C LEU A 264 -22.90 2.04 9.82
N ARG A 265 -22.27 1.01 9.25
CA ARG A 265 -22.86 0.30 8.09
C ARG A 265 -24.10 -0.48 8.53
N GLY A 266 -25.14 -0.42 7.71
CA GLY A 266 -26.44 -1.05 7.99
C GLY A 266 -27.37 -0.25 8.88
N VAL A 267 -26.88 0.85 9.48
CA VAL A 267 -27.66 1.79 10.29
C VAL A 267 -27.72 3.17 9.64
N GLY A 268 -26.56 3.73 9.28
CA GLY A 268 -26.45 5.05 8.66
C GLY A 268 -25.65 6.06 9.50
N PRO A 269 -25.80 7.37 9.21
CA PRO A 269 -25.16 8.44 9.98
C PRO A 269 -25.72 8.52 11.40
N GLY A 270 -24.86 8.77 12.38
CA GLY A 270 -25.24 8.91 13.79
C GLY A 270 -24.05 8.84 14.73
N ASP A 271 -24.28 9.21 16.00
CA ASP A 271 -23.26 9.11 17.05
C ASP A 271 -23.34 7.74 17.73
N TYR A 272 -22.35 6.90 17.47
CA TYR A 272 -22.35 5.51 17.93
C TYR A 272 -21.07 5.17 18.67
N ASP A 273 -21.19 4.38 19.73
CA ASP A 273 -20.05 3.71 20.35
C ASP A 273 -19.50 2.61 19.44
N VAL A 274 -18.25 2.20 19.70
CA VAL A 274 -17.70 1.02 19.04
C VAL A 274 -18.43 -0.21 19.59
N PRO A 275 -18.99 -1.10 18.75
CA PRO A 275 -19.72 -2.28 19.22
C PRO A 275 -18.89 -3.12 20.19
N ALA A 276 -19.50 -3.49 21.32
CA ALA A 276 -18.78 -4.10 22.44
C ALA A 276 -18.10 -5.43 22.08
N HIS A 277 -18.68 -6.20 21.14
CA HIS A 277 -18.13 -7.46 20.67
C HIS A 277 -17.00 -7.31 19.64
N TRP A 278 -16.66 -6.10 19.19
CA TRP A 278 -15.48 -5.85 18.37
C TRP A 278 -14.21 -5.77 19.24
N GLU A 279 -13.93 -6.82 20.00
CA GLU A 279 -12.80 -6.83 20.95
C GLU A 279 -11.45 -7.08 20.25
N TYR A 280 -11.45 -7.94 19.24
CA TYR A 280 -10.27 -8.33 18.47
C TYR A 280 -10.47 -7.99 17.00
N ALA A 281 -9.38 -7.62 16.33
CA ALA A 281 -9.30 -7.45 14.90
C ALA A 281 -8.31 -8.45 14.31
N ILE A 282 -8.78 -9.28 13.38
CA ILE A 282 -7.96 -10.17 12.57
C ILE A 282 -7.67 -9.44 11.26
N VAL A 283 -6.47 -8.89 11.13
CA VAL A 283 -6.05 -8.14 9.96
C VAL A 283 -5.44 -9.09 8.96
N VAL A 284 -5.93 -9.04 7.72
CA VAL A 284 -5.38 -9.76 6.59
C VAL A 284 -4.77 -8.77 5.61
N ALA A 285 -3.71 -9.19 4.92
CA ALA A 285 -3.15 -8.40 3.85
C ALA A 285 -2.88 -9.22 2.60
N THR A 286 -3.19 -8.61 1.45
CA THR A 286 -2.92 -9.16 0.13
C THR A 286 -2.20 -8.16 -0.77
N PRO A 287 -1.20 -8.64 -1.53
CA PRO A 287 -0.53 -7.88 -2.57
C PRO A 287 -1.44 -7.66 -3.79
N HIS A 288 -1.33 -6.51 -4.47
CA HIS A 288 -1.72 -6.43 -5.90
C HIS A 288 -0.86 -7.39 -6.74
N GLU A 289 -1.09 -7.46 -8.05
CA GLU A 289 -0.13 -8.02 -8.99
C GLU A 289 1.02 -7.03 -9.22
N TRP A 290 2.27 -7.51 -9.20
CA TRP A 290 3.45 -6.63 -9.19
C TRP A 290 3.69 -5.99 -10.56
N ASP A 291 3.41 -6.72 -11.64
CA ASP A 291 3.56 -6.20 -13.01
C ASP A 291 2.65 -4.99 -13.25
N GLN A 292 1.38 -5.11 -12.86
CA GLN A 292 0.43 -4.02 -12.92
C GLN A 292 0.78 -2.89 -11.96
N LEU A 293 1.25 -3.22 -10.75
CA LEU A 293 1.66 -2.20 -9.81
C LEU A 293 2.73 -1.29 -10.43
N TYR A 294 3.73 -1.88 -11.07
CA TYR A 294 4.85 -1.14 -11.66
C TYR A 294 4.51 -0.40 -12.95
N ALA A 295 3.41 -0.75 -13.61
CA ALA A 295 2.89 -0.02 -14.76
C ALA A 295 1.85 1.06 -14.40
N ASN A 296 1.73 1.42 -13.11
CA ASN A 296 0.89 2.54 -12.69
C ASN A 296 1.40 3.90 -13.20
N PRO A 297 0.50 4.88 -13.40
CA PRO A 297 -0.90 4.89 -12.92
C PRO A 297 -1.93 4.32 -13.90
N THR A 298 -1.60 4.12 -15.18
CA THR A 298 -2.57 3.80 -16.24
C THR A 298 -2.91 2.31 -16.36
N TYR A 299 -1.96 1.41 -16.09
CA TYR A 299 -2.14 -0.04 -16.31
C TYR A 299 -2.44 -0.84 -15.05
N GLY A 300 -2.41 -0.22 -13.88
CA GLY A 300 -2.66 -0.89 -12.61
C GLY A 300 -3.98 -0.47 -11.96
N THR A 301 -4.62 -1.39 -11.26
CA THR A 301 -5.80 -1.11 -10.42
C THR A 301 -5.55 -1.56 -8.97
N SER A 302 -6.51 -1.29 -8.07
CA SER A 302 -6.57 -1.93 -6.75
C SER A 302 -7.53 -3.12 -6.70
N TYR A 303 -8.26 -3.35 -7.80
CA TYR A 303 -9.42 -4.25 -7.81
C TYR A 303 -9.05 -5.73 -7.71
N ASP A 304 -7.88 -6.11 -8.21
CA ASP A 304 -7.31 -7.46 -8.10
C ASP A 304 -7.09 -7.88 -6.63
N ALA A 305 -6.53 -6.99 -5.82
CA ALA A 305 -6.36 -7.24 -4.40
C ALA A 305 -7.70 -7.07 -3.66
N TYR A 306 -8.55 -6.11 -4.07
CA TYR A 306 -9.85 -5.91 -3.43
C TYR A 306 -10.77 -7.12 -3.58
N SER A 307 -10.86 -7.73 -4.77
CA SER A 307 -11.67 -8.92 -5.03
C SER A 307 -11.24 -10.07 -4.10
N ARG A 308 -9.92 -10.27 -3.96
CA ARG A 308 -9.33 -11.27 -3.05
C ARG A 308 -9.62 -10.98 -1.57
N GLU A 309 -9.42 -9.75 -1.11
CA GLU A 309 -9.71 -9.35 0.28
C GLU A 309 -11.18 -9.57 0.65
N ARG A 310 -12.09 -9.27 -0.28
CA ARG A 310 -13.52 -9.49 -0.09
C ARG A 310 -13.85 -10.98 0.11
N ILE A 311 -13.28 -11.84 -0.73
CA ILE A 311 -13.45 -13.30 -0.62
C ILE A 311 -12.88 -13.81 0.70
N ILE A 312 -11.68 -13.34 1.10
CA ILE A 312 -11.05 -13.72 2.37
C ILE A 312 -11.90 -13.27 3.55
N GLY A 313 -12.30 -12.00 3.59
CA GLY A 313 -13.08 -11.41 4.66
C GLY A 313 -14.43 -12.07 4.85
N GLY A 314 -15.18 -12.28 3.76
CA GLY A 314 -16.49 -12.95 3.83
C GLY A 314 -16.39 -14.42 4.26
N LYS A 315 -15.41 -15.18 3.75
CA LYS A 315 -15.18 -16.57 4.20
C LYS A 315 -14.81 -16.62 5.68
N LEU A 316 -13.96 -15.69 6.15
CA LEU A 316 -13.53 -15.65 7.53
C LEU A 316 -14.65 -15.22 8.48
N GLU A 317 -15.48 -14.24 8.10
CA GLU A 317 -16.69 -13.85 8.83
C GLU A 317 -17.63 -15.05 9.02
N THR A 318 -17.98 -15.74 7.92
CA THR A 318 -18.85 -16.93 7.99
C THR A 318 -18.22 -18.06 8.81
N PHE A 319 -16.92 -18.33 8.63
CA PHE A 319 -16.23 -19.37 9.39
C PHE A 319 -16.30 -19.11 10.90
N ILE A 320 -16.10 -17.87 11.33
CA ILE A 320 -16.16 -17.49 12.75
C ILE A 320 -17.60 -17.60 13.29
N GLN A 321 -18.59 -17.17 12.52
CA GLN A 321 -20.01 -17.29 12.87
C GLN A 321 -20.46 -18.76 13.03
N GLU A 322 -20.00 -19.66 12.16
CA GLU A 322 -20.30 -21.10 12.25
C GLU A 322 -19.64 -21.76 13.49
N LEU A 323 -18.57 -21.17 14.03
CA LEU A 323 -17.99 -21.56 15.33
C LEU A 323 -18.75 -20.99 16.53
N GLY A 324 -19.77 -20.15 16.28
CA GLY A 324 -20.66 -19.58 17.29
C GLY A 324 -20.22 -18.24 17.85
N TYR A 325 -19.34 -17.50 17.17
CA TYR A 325 -18.87 -16.18 17.61
C TYR A 325 -19.36 -15.08 16.65
N PRO A 326 -19.73 -13.88 17.14
CA PRO A 326 -20.03 -12.76 16.27
C PRO A 326 -18.81 -12.35 15.46
N ALA A 327 -19.05 -11.98 14.20
CA ALA A 327 -18.00 -11.52 13.30
C ALA A 327 -18.52 -10.47 12.33
N ARG A 328 -17.63 -9.55 11.95
CA ARG A 328 -17.92 -8.58 10.91
C ARG A 328 -16.70 -8.32 10.03
N ALA A 329 -16.87 -8.51 8.73
CA ALA A 329 -15.85 -8.20 7.76
C ALA A 329 -15.82 -6.71 7.42
N HIS A 330 -14.62 -6.14 7.42
CA HIS A 330 -14.31 -4.78 6.97
C HIS A 330 -13.40 -4.88 5.75
N VAL A 331 -13.97 -4.69 4.57
CA VAL A 331 -13.38 -5.08 3.28
C VAL A 331 -13.44 -3.94 2.27
N PRO A 332 -12.55 -3.91 1.28
CA PRO A 332 -12.57 -2.91 0.23
C PRO A 332 -13.76 -3.08 -0.73
N PRO A 333 -14.02 -2.09 -1.61
CA PRO A 333 -13.36 -0.79 -1.70
C PRO A 333 -13.82 0.24 -0.65
N ALA A 334 -15.04 0.10 -0.11
CA ALA A 334 -15.67 1.12 0.73
C ALA A 334 -16.37 0.57 1.99
N HIS A 335 -16.28 -0.73 2.27
CA HIS A 335 -17.04 -1.39 3.35
C HIS A 335 -16.21 -1.48 4.63
N TYR A 336 -15.79 -0.31 5.12
CA TYR A 336 -14.97 -0.18 6.32
C TYR A 336 -15.68 0.66 7.39
N GLU A 337 -15.53 0.27 8.65
CA GLU A 337 -15.89 1.07 9.82
C GLU A 337 -14.68 1.50 10.66
N MET A 338 -13.47 1.30 10.11
CA MET A 338 -12.21 1.67 10.73
C MET A 338 -11.11 1.96 9.71
N VAL A 339 -10.07 2.66 10.16
CA VAL A 339 -8.86 2.91 9.38
C VAL A 339 -7.89 1.75 9.56
N LEU A 340 -7.67 0.94 8.52
CA LEU A 340 -6.89 -0.31 8.66
C LEU A 340 -5.37 -0.18 8.85
N PRO A 341 -4.65 0.78 8.24
CA PRO A 341 -3.21 0.90 8.45
C PRO A 341 -2.77 0.89 9.93
N PRO A 342 -3.35 1.66 10.86
CA PRO A 342 -2.98 1.58 12.27
C PRO A 342 -3.36 0.25 12.93
N VAL A 343 -4.50 -0.35 12.58
CA VAL A 343 -4.89 -1.69 13.10
C VAL A 343 -3.86 -2.76 12.67
N ALA A 344 -3.35 -2.66 11.43
CA ALA A 344 -2.30 -3.55 10.93
C ALA A 344 -0.95 -3.34 11.64
N ILE A 345 -0.62 -2.11 12.05
CA ILE A 345 0.57 -1.80 12.85
C ILE A 345 0.42 -2.39 14.25
N ASP A 346 -0.74 -2.25 14.87
CA ASP A 346 -1.05 -2.84 16.18
C ASP A 346 -0.93 -4.36 16.14
N ALA A 347 -1.37 -4.97 15.03
CA ALA A 347 -1.22 -6.39 14.73
C ALA A 347 0.20 -6.81 14.30
N GLY A 348 1.20 -5.92 14.35
CA GLY A 348 2.60 -6.26 14.10
C GLY A 348 2.94 -6.57 12.64
N LEU A 349 2.10 -6.20 11.67
CA LEU A 349 2.34 -6.49 10.26
C LEU A 349 3.46 -5.64 9.65
N GLY A 350 3.64 -4.41 10.16
CA GLY A 350 4.66 -3.48 9.68
C GLY A 350 4.55 -2.11 10.36
N GLU A 351 5.09 -1.08 9.71
CA GLU A 351 5.10 0.30 10.21
C GLU A 351 4.47 1.28 9.22
N GLN A 352 4.10 2.46 9.69
CA GLN A 352 3.61 3.52 8.81
C GLN A 352 4.77 4.20 8.07
N GLY A 353 4.67 4.29 6.74
CA GLY A 353 5.61 5.07 5.93
C GLY A 353 5.19 6.53 5.74
N ARG A 354 6.08 7.33 5.11
CA ARG A 354 5.85 8.75 4.73
C ARG A 354 4.55 9.00 3.98
N LYS A 355 4.13 8.05 3.15
CA LYS A 355 2.87 8.13 2.41
C LYS A 355 1.65 7.73 3.23
N GLY A 356 1.74 7.69 4.57
CA GLY A 356 0.61 7.38 5.46
C GLY A 356 0.08 5.96 5.39
N LEU A 357 0.70 5.07 4.61
CA LEU A 357 0.29 3.67 4.39
C LEU A 357 1.24 2.70 5.12
N LEU A 358 0.75 1.50 5.37
CA LEU A 358 1.54 0.40 5.94
C LEU A 358 2.69 0.02 5.00
N ILE A 359 3.85 -0.24 5.59
CA ILE A 359 4.99 -0.87 4.94
C ILE A 359 5.34 -2.12 5.74
N THR A 360 5.28 -3.26 5.08
CA THR A 360 5.61 -4.57 5.65
C THR A 360 6.97 -5.03 5.14
N PRO A 361 7.70 -5.87 5.89
CA PRO A 361 8.91 -6.50 5.38
C PRO A 361 8.64 -7.28 4.09
N GLU A 362 7.59 -8.09 4.05
CA GLU A 362 7.36 -9.08 2.99
C GLU A 362 7.02 -8.46 1.64
N VAL A 363 6.03 -7.55 1.64
CA VAL A 363 5.43 -7.00 0.41
C VAL A 363 5.62 -5.49 0.30
N GLY A 364 6.44 -4.91 1.18
CA GLY A 364 6.67 -3.48 1.20
C GLY A 364 5.38 -2.73 1.47
N SER A 365 5.14 -1.68 0.69
CA SER A 365 3.88 -0.93 0.77
C SER A 365 2.77 -1.50 -0.10
N ASN A 366 3.02 -2.61 -0.78
CA ASN A 366 2.02 -3.28 -1.59
C ASN A 366 1.24 -4.30 -0.73
N ALA A 367 0.57 -3.76 0.28
CA ALA A 367 -0.29 -4.49 1.18
C ALA A 367 -1.67 -3.82 1.16
N ARG A 368 -2.63 -4.44 0.47
CA ARG A 368 -4.04 -4.15 0.73
C ARG A 368 -4.46 -4.85 1.99
N LEU A 369 -5.39 -4.22 2.69
CA LEU A 369 -5.77 -4.63 4.03
C LEU A 369 -7.26 -4.86 4.04
N ALA A 370 -7.68 -5.93 4.69
CA ALA A 370 -9.01 -6.10 5.23
C ALA A 370 -8.89 -6.54 6.69
N CYS A 371 -9.99 -6.50 7.43
CA CYS A 371 -10.01 -7.17 8.73
C CYS A 371 -11.37 -7.79 9.02
N VAL A 372 -11.40 -8.70 9.99
CA VAL A 372 -12.62 -9.19 10.61
C VAL A 372 -12.57 -8.88 12.09
N THR A 373 -13.59 -8.18 12.61
CA THR A 373 -13.76 -7.95 14.05
C THR A 373 -14.58 -9.06 14.68
N THR A 374 -14.22 -9.45 15.90
CA THR A 374 -14.88 -10.53 16.65
C THR A 374 -14.56 -10.43 18.14
N ASN A 375 -15.24 -11.23 18.96
CA ASN A 375 -14.96 -11.39 20.38
C ASN A 375 -14.28 -12.72 20.74
N ILE A 376 -13.77 -13.49 19.75
CA ILE A 376 -12.97 -14.70 20.04
C ILE A 376 -11.76 -14.29 20.89
N PRO A 377 -11.59 -14.84 22.11
CA PRO A 377 -10.38 -14.59 22.89
C PRO A 377 -9.15 -15.18 22.18
N MET A 378 -8.20 -14.35 21.78
CA MET A 378 -7.01 -14.75 21.01
C MET A 378 -5.72 -14.20 21.63
N GLU A 379 -4.62 -14.95 21.46
CA GLU A 379 -3.28 -14.39 21.66
C GLU A 379 -2.99 -13.37 20.54
N VAL A 380 -2.63 -12.15 20.93
CA VAL A 380 -2.37 -11.04 19.99
C VAL A 380 -0.91 -11.00 19.57
N ASP A 381 -0.69 -10.51 18.35
CA ASP A 381 0.62 -10.11 17.88
C ASP A 381 1.07 -8.81 18.55
N ARG A 382 2.37 -8.53 18.42
CA ARG A 382 2.96 -7.30 18.96
C ARG A 382 3.42 -6.39 17.83
N PRO A 383 3.29 -5.06 17.98
CA PRO A 383 3.89 -4.09 17.07
C PRO A 383 5.36 -4.36 16.83
N VAL A 384 5.87 -3.93 15.67
CA VAL A 384 7.28 -4.07 15.29
C VAL A 384 7.91 -2.72 14.99
N ASP A 385 9.21 -2.63 15.21
CA ASP A 385 10.06 -1.50 14.84
C ASP A 385 11.07 -1.96 13.79
N LEU A 386 10.93 -1.45 12.57
CA LEU A 386 11.71 -1.84 11.40
C LEU A 386 12.60 -0.68 10.91
N GLY A 387 12.66 0.43 11.66
CA GLY A 387 13.41 1.62 11.26
C GLY A 387 12.78 2.39 10.08
N ILE A 388 11.52 2.13 9.72
CA ILE A 388 10.88 2.72 8.54
C ILE A 388 10.66 4.22 8.72
N LEU A 389 10.42 4.69 9.95
CA LEU A 389 10.35 6.11 10.27
C LEU A 389 11.65 6.82 9.90
N ASP A 390 12.79 6.30 10.38
CA ASP A 390 14.12 6.87 10.13
C ASP A 390 14.51 6.82 8.65
N PHE A 391 14.19 5.71 7.98
CA PHE A 391 14.37 5.61 6.55
C PHE A 391 13.53 6.66 5.80
N CYS A 392 12.26 6.84 6.20
CA CYS A 392 11.34 7.77 5.56
C CYS A 392 11.75 9.24 5.75
N ARG A 393 12.40 9.60 6.86
CA ARG A 393 13.00 10.94 7.07
C ARG A 393 13.95 11.31 5.93
N LYS A 394 14.80 10.37 5.51
CA LYS A 394 15.86 10.58 4.50
C LYS A 394 15.37 10.35 3.06
N CYS A 395 14.52 9.34 2.84
CA CYS A 395 14.23 8.82 1.51
C CYS A 395 13.48 9.79 0.58
N LYS A 396 12.28 10.23 0.99
CA LYS A 396 11.38 11.18 0.28
C LYS A 396 10.97 10.85 -1.17
N ILE A 397 11.42 9.74 -1.77
CA ILE A 397 11.11 9.37 -3.17
C ILE A 397 9.60 9.37 -3.48
N CYS A 398 8.75 8.87 -2.57
CA CYS A 398 7.31 8.88 -2.80
C CYS A 398 6.70 10.28 -2.83
N ALA A 399 7.28 11.26 -2.12
CA ALA A 399 6.89 12.66 -2.19
C ALA A 399 7.40 13.31 -3.49
N GLU A 400 8.69 13.08 -3.81
CA GLU A 400 9.36 13.55 -5.03
C GLU A 400 8.61 13.14 -6.31
N LYS A 401 8.06 11.92 -6.32
CA LYS A 401 7.38 11.34 -7.50
C LYS A 401 5.86 11.40 -7.42
N CYS A 402 5.28 12.12 -6.47
CA CYS A 402 3.82 12.31 -6.37
C CYS A 402 3.38 13.44 -7.34
N PRO A 403 2.60 13.14 -8.40
CA PRO A 403 2.23 14.14 -9.40
C PRO A 403 1.39 15.29 -8.84
N SER A 404 0.59 15.02 -7.81
CA SER A 404 -0.31 16.00 -7.20
C SER A 404 0.26 16.70 -5.96
N GLY A 405 1.49 16.37 -5.54
CA GLY A 405 2.08 16.96 -4.33
C GLY A 405 1.34 16.60 -3.03
N ALA A 406 0.58 15.49 -3.02
CA ALA A 406 -0.25 15.09 -1.89
C ALA A 406 0.54 14.60 -0.66
N ILE A 407 1.82 14.25 -0.83
CA ILE A 407 2.66 13.65 0.21
C ILE A 407 3.65 14.68 0.73
N SER A 408 3.73 14.80 2.06
CA SER A 408 4.59 15.78 2.74
C SER A 408 6.09 15.55 2.51
N TYR A 409 6.83 16.64 2.32
CA TYR A 409 8.30 16.69 2.26
C TYR A 409 8.96 16.94 3.62
N LYS A 410 8.18 17.21 4.67
CA LYS A 410 8.69 17.52 6.03
C LYS A 410 9.52 16.35 6.56
N ASP A 411 10.63 16.64 7.24
CA ASP A 411 11.46 15.60 7.86
C ASP A 411 10.71 14.91 8.99
N GLU A 412 9.98 15.66 9.81
CA GLU A 412 9.21 15.08 10.90
C GLU A 412 7.72 14.90 10.55
N PRO A 413 7.09 13.84 11.07
CA PRO A 413 5.64 13.69 11.04
C PRO A 413 4.94 14.74 11.92
N GLU A 414 3.69 15.05 11.59
CA GLU A 414 2.86 15.97 12.37
C GLU A 414 1.85 15.21 13.22
N VAL A 415 1.31 15.87 14.25
CA VAL A 415 0.28 15.28 15.12
C VAL A 415 -1.07 15.44 14.44
N VAL A 416 -1.72 14.32 14.12
CA VAL A 416 -3.06 14.27 13.53
C VAL A 416 -3.94 13.40 14.41
N ARG A 417 -4.97 13.99 15.00
CA ARG A 417 -5.94 13.32 15.91
C ARG A 417 -5.26 12.54 17.05
N GLY A 418 -4.19 13.10 17.58
CA GLY A 418 -3.42 12.53 18.68
C GLY A 418 -2.34 11.53 18.29
N TYR A 419 -2.02 11.41 16.99
CA TYR A 419 -1.00 10.47 16.51
C TYR A 419 0.01 11.17 15.59
N ARG A 420 1.30 10.90 15.81
CA ARG A 420 2.37 11.37 14.91
C ARG A 420 2.38 10.57 13.63
N ARG A 421 2.10 11.23 12.51
CA ARG A 421 2.13 10.65 11.16
C ARG A 421 2.43 11.70 10.10
N TRP A 422 2.92 11.26 8.95
CA TRP A 422 2.79 12.08 7.74
C TRP A 422 1.35 11.96 7.23
N HIS A 423 0.67 13.09 7.15
CA HIS A 423 -0.68 13.17 6.61
C HIS A 423 -0.63 13.29 5.09
N ILE A 424 -1.48 12.51 4.39
CA ILE A 424 -1.69 12.69 2.96
C ILE A 424 -2.79 13.73 2.78
N LYS A 425 -2.55 14.74 1.95
CA LYS A 425 -3.60 15.64 1.46
C LYS A 425 -4.49 14.86 0.48
N SER A 426 -5.62 14.35 0.98
CA SER A 426 -6.40 13.32 0.29
C SER A 426 -7.08 13.85 -0.97
N GLU A 427 -7.50 15.11 -0.98
CA GLU A 427 -8.08 15.81 -2.12
C GLU A 427 -7.07 15.92 -3.26
N LEU A 428 -5.83 16.31 -2.96
CA LEU A 428 -4.76 16.31 -3.96
C LEU A 428 -4.47 14.90 -4.48
N CYS A 429 -4.48 13.89 -3.62
CA CYS A 429 -4.34 12.50 -4.05
C CYS A 429 -5.48 12.08 -4.99
N PHE A 430 -6.71 12.54 -4.73
CA PHE A 430 -7.85 12.26 -5.59
C PHE A 430 -7.78 13.01 -6.92
N ASN A 431 -7.23 14.22 -6.97
CA ASN A 431 -7.06 14.96 -8.22
C ASN A 431 -6.27 14.16 -9.26
N ILE A 432 -5.23 13.42 -8.85
CA ILE A 432 -4.53 12.53 -9.79
C ILE A 432 -5.40 11.34 -10.20
N TRP A 433 -6.22 10.76 -9.31
CA TRP A 433 -7.16 9.68 -9.70
C TRP A 433 -8.15 10.17 -10.75
N ALA A 434 -8.62 11.40 -10.59
CA ALA A 434 -9.50 12.09 -11.50
C ALA A 434 -8.82 12.61 -12.77
N SER A 435 -7.50 12.47 -12.92
CA SER A 435 -6.75 12.95 -14.10
C SER A 435 -6.17 11.82 -14.94
N VAL A 436 -5.87 10.66 -14.36
CA VAL A 436 -5.24 9.53 -15.07
C VAL A 436 -6.10 9.10 -16.27
N ALA A 437 -5.48 8.73 -17.38
CA ALA A 437 -6.16 8.31 -18.60
C ALA A 437 -6.78 6.90 -18.49
N THR A 438 -7.75 6.73 -17.59
CA THR A 438 -8.54 5.51 -17.36
C THR A 438 -10.03 5.82 -17.51
N SER A 439 -10.85 4.81 -17.82
CA SER A 439 -12.31 4.98 -17.98
C SER A 439 -13.02 5.57 -16.77
N HIS A 440 -12.47 5.35 -15.57
CA HIS A 440 -12.96 5.85 -14.29
C HIS A 440 -11.79 6.24 -13.38
N ALA A 441 -12.06 6.96 -12.30
CA ALA A 441 -11.06 7.31 -11.28
C ALA A 441 -10.63 6.08 -10.44
N ARG A 442 -9.84 5.19 -11.06
CA ARG A 442 -9.46 3.88 -10.51
C ARG A 442 -8.22 3.90 -9.61
N GLY A 443 -7.72 5.07 -9.23
CA GLY A 443 -6.53 5.23 -8.39
C GLY A 443 -5.26 5.60 -9.15
N CYS A 444 -4.17 5.76 -8.40
CA CYS A 444 -2.87 6.22 -8.93
C CYS A 444 -1.72 5.27 -8.56
N ARG A 445 -1.55 4.94 -7.27
CA ARG A 445 -0.57 3.96 -6.74
C ARG A 445 0.91 4.21 -7.07
N ILE A 446 1.30 5.32 -7.71
CA ILE A 446 2.72 5.64 -7.98
C ILE A 446 3.55 5.59 -6.70
N CYS A 447 3.04 6.16 -5.60
CA CYS A 447 3.73 6.15 -4.31
C CYS A 447 3.98 4.75 -3.74
N LEU A 448 3.20 3.74 -4.15
CA LEU A 448 3.44 2.33 -3.82
C LEU A 448 4.56 1.77 -4.69
N ALA A 449 4.47 2.00 -6.01
CA ALA A 449 5.38 1.48 -7.03
C ALA A 449 6.82 1.98 -6.85
N VAL A 450 7.01 3.28 -6.61
CA VAL A 450 8.34 3.90 -6.48
C VAL A 450 9.02 3.64 -5.13
N CYS A 451 8.30 3.04 -4.18
CA CYS A 451 8.81 2.86 -2.83
C CYS A 451 9.91 1.79 -2.79
N PRO A 452 11.07 2.06 -2.18
CA PRO A 452 12.19 1.11 -2.19
C PRO A 452 11.90 -0.20 -1.45
N TYR A 453 10.97 -0.19 -0.50
CA TYR A 453 10.48 -1.38 0.19
C TYR A 453 9.54 -2.22 -0.68
N THR A 454 8.89 -1.62 -1.67
CA THR A 454 7.99 -2.30 -2.59
C THR A 454 8.77 -2.85 -3.77
N ARG A 455 9.67 -3.81 -3.49
CA ARG A 455 10.40 -4.55 -4.51
C ARG A 455 9.96 -6.00 -4.53
N ARG A 456 9.98 -6.61 -5.73
CA ARG A 456 9.86 -8.07 -5.86
C ARG A 456 10.89 -8.74 -4.97
N ASN A 457 10.50 -9.86 -4.36
CA ASN A 457 11.37 -10.55 -3.44
C ASN A 457 12.52 -11.22 -4.20
N ASN A 458 13.71 -10.63 -4.14
CA ASN A 458 14.96 -11.23 -4.62
C ASN A 458 15.96 -11.34 -3.46
N TRP A 459 17.10 -12.01 -3.69
CA TRP A 459 18.08 -12.26 -2.63
C TRP A 459 18.69 -10.98 -2.07
N LEU A 460 18.91 -9.95 -2.92
CA LEU A 460 19.45 -8.67 -2.51
C LEU A 460 18.44 -7.91 -1.64
N HIS A 461 17.18 -7.84 -2.07
CA HIS A 461 16.11 -7.21 -1.29
C HIS A 461 15.86 -7.95 0.04
N THR A 462 15.97 -9.28 0.04
CA THR A 462 15.88 -10.08 1.27
C THR A 462 17.00 -9.72 2.23
N LEU A 463 18.23 -9.67 1.75
CA LEU A 463 19.39 -9.31 2.56
C LEU A 463 19.25 -7.88 3.11
N SER A 464 18.87 -6.92 2.27
CA SER A 464 18.68 -5.53 2.67
C SER A 464 17.66 -5.38 3.80
N ARG A 465 16.52 -6.07 3.74
CA ARG A 465 15.49 -6.01 4.79
C ARG A 465 15.91 -6.66 6.10
N GLU A 466 16.84 -7.61 6.08
CA GLU A 466 17.37 -8.21 7.30
C GLU A 466 18.50 -7.36 7.89
N ILE A 467 19.36 -6.76 7.06
CA ILE A 467 20.50 -5.99 7.56
C ILE A 467 20.06 -4.58 7.99
N ASP A 468 19.25 -3.89 7.17
CA ASP A 468 18.94 -2.47 7.38
C ASP A 468 18.31 -2.18 8.76
N PRO A 469 17.29 -2.92 9.23
CA PRO A 469 16.71 -2.69 10.55
C PRO A 469 17.65 -3.04 11.72
N ARG A 470 18.75 -3.75 11.45
CA ARG A 470 19.76 -4.14 12.43
C ARG A 470 21.01 -3.26 12.37
N ASP A 471 21.09 -2.31 11.44
CA ASP A 471 22.22 -1.39 11.31
C ASP A 471 21.98 -0.11 12.12
N PRO A 472 22.54 0.03 13.34
CA PRO A 472 22.37 1.23 14.15
C PRO A 472 23.08 2.45 13.57
N THR A 473 23.97 2.27 12.60
CA THR A 473 24.75 3.35 11.99
C THR A 473 24.00 4.03 10.84
N GLY A 474 23.01 3.33 10.24
CA GLY A 474 22.29 3.78 9.06
C GLY A 474 23.14 3.88 7.79
N ILE A 475 24.35 3.29 7.79
CA ILE A 475 25.22 3.21 6.61
C ILE A 475 24.55 2.36 5.52
N VAL A 476 23.92 1.25 5.90
CA VAL A 476 23.22 0.35 4.98
C VAL A 476 22.03 1.06 4.36
N ALA A 477 21.16 1.67 5.16
CA ALA A 477 20.07 2.53 4.68
C ALA A 477 20.59 3.63 3.72
N GLY A 478 21.69 4.29 4.09
CA GLY A 478 22.29 5.36 3.30
C GLY A 478 22.80 4.88 1.94
N MET A 479 23.54 3.78 1.91
CA MET A 479 24.06 3.17 0.69
C MET A 479 22.92 2.66 -0.21
N LEU A 480 21.94 1.95 0.36
CA LEU A 480 20.77 1.46 -0.39
C LEU A 480 19.95 2.61 -0.95
N LEU A 481 19.77 3.69 -0.19
CA LEU A 481 19.09 4.88 -0.66
C LEU A 481 19.87 5.59 -1.78
N TRP A 482 21.19 5.70 -1.66
CA TRP A 482 22.03 6.23 -2.73
C TRP A 482 21.90 5.37 -4.00
N MET A 483 22.05 4.05 -3.89
CA MET A 483 21.84 3.12 -5.01
C MET A 483 20.46 3.32 -5.62
N GLN A 484 19.44 3.47 -4.78
CA GLN A 484 18.07 3.66 -5.23
C GLN A 484 17.88 4.96 -6.03
N LYS A 485 18.47 6.07 -5.58
CA LYS A 485 18.37 7.38 -6.25
C LYS A 485 19.29 7.49 -7.48
N SER A 486 20.40 6.75 -7.51
CA SER A 486 21.42 6.86 -8.56
C SER A 486 21.34 5.79 -9.65
N LEU A 487 20.87 4.59 -9.32
CA LEU A 487 20.90 3.44 -10.26
C LEU A 487 19.53 3.11 -10.86
N PHE A 488 18.43 3.56 -10.26
CA PHE A 488 17.09 3.27 -10.74
C PHE A 488 16.49 4.52 -11.38
N ALA A 489 15.95 4.34 -12.58
CA ALA A 489 15.25 5.40 -13.29
C ALA A 489 13.84 5.59 -12.71
N TYR A 490 13.43 6.85 -12.63
CA TYR A 490 12.08 7.26 -12.28
C TYR A 490 11.66 8.34 -13.26
N PRO A 491 10.46 8.26 -13.87
CA PRO A 491 9.89 9.42 -14.55
C PRO A 491 9.79 10.62 -13.62
N GLU A 492 9.71 11.83 -14.18
CA GLU A 492 9.41 13.01 -13.36
C GLU A 492 7.95 13.01 -12.95
N ALA A 493 7.64 13.65 -11.81
CA ALA A 493 6.30 13.62 -11.23
C ALA A 493 5.21 14.09 -12.23
N ARG A 494 5.53 15.08 -13.06
CA ARG A 494 4.63 15.59 -14.10
C ARG A 494 4.40 14.59 -15.24
N ASP A 495 5.37 13.73 -15.55
CA ASP A 495 5.34 12.87 -16.73
C ASP A 495 4.22 11.83 -16.62
N PHE A 496 3.81 11.48 -15.39
CA PHE A 496 2.69 10.59 -15.08
C PHE A 496 1.31 11.19 -15.40
N LEU A 497 1.20 12.50 -15.61
CA LEU A 497 -0.05 13.14 -15.99
C LEU A 497 -0.38 12.85 -17.47
N PRO A 498 -1.67 12.89 -17.87
CA PRO A 498 -2.02 12.87 -19.27
C PRO A 498 -1.54 14.13 -20.01
N PRO A 499 -1.43 14.10 -21.35
CA PRO A 499 -1.25 15.30 -22.14
C PRO A 499 -2.41 16.31 -21.96
N PRO A 500 -2.14 17.62 -22.02
CA PRO A 500 -0.85 18.25 -22.32
C PRO A 500 0.11 18.38 -21.12
N GLU A 501 -0.33 18.14 -19.89
CA GLU A 501 0.47 18.37 -18.68
C GLU A 501 1.59 17.34 -18.48
N GLY A 502 1.41 16.14 -19.02
CA GLY A 502 2.40 15.05 -19.01
C GLY A 502 2.33 14.19 -20.26
N ILE A 503 2.84 12.96 -20.16
CA ILE A 503 2.98 12.04 -21.29
C ILE A 503 2.42 10.64 -21.00
N ASN A 504 1.55 10.51 -19.99
CA ASN A 504 1.06 9.22 -19.50
C ASN A 504 2.20 8.23 -19.17
N ALA A 505 3.32 8.72 -18.64
CA ALA A 505 4.42 7.86 -18.23
C ALA A 505 3.96 6.85 -17.18
N THR A 506 4.59 5.68 -17.19
CA THR A 506 4.43 4.64 -16.18
C THR A 506 5.74 4.48 -15.42
N TYR A 507 5.71 3.90 -14.23
CA TYR A 507 6.96 3.70 -13.48
C TYR A 507 7.91 2.72 -14.21
N HIS A 508 7.37 1.63 -14.75
CA HIS A 508 8.02 0.72 -15.66
C HIS A 508 7.18 0.48 -16.90
N GLU A 509 7.81 0.03 -17.98
CA GLU A 509 7.10 -0.40 -19.19
C GLU A 509 6.06 -1.47 -18.81
N PRO A 510 4.80 -1.34 -19.28
CA PRO A 510 3.79 -2.37 -19.04
C PRO A 510 4.24 -3.71 -19.64
N PRO A 511 3.94 -4.84 -18.98
CA PRO A 511 4.23 -6.16 -19.53
C PRO A 511 3.53 -6.35 -20.88
N ASP A 512 4.13 -7.18 -21.74
CA ASP A 512 3.67 -7.42 -23.12
C ASP A 512 2.18 -7.74 -23.24
N TRP A 513 1.63 -8.50 -22.28
CA TRP A 513 0.23 -8.89 -22.29
C TRP A 513 -0.75 -7.72 -22.03
N LEU A 514 -0.28 -6.61 -21.44
CA LEU A 514 -1.08 -5.39 -21.20
C LEU A 514 -0.97 -4.36 -22.33
N GLN A 515 -0.04 -4.54 -23.27
CA GLN A 515 0.16 -3.61 -24.38
C GLN A 515 -0.84 -3.91 -25.50
N THR A 516 -1.90 -3.09 -25.63
CA THR A 516 -3.01 -3.36 -26.56
C THR A 516 -2.54 -3.58 -28.00
N GLU A 517 -1.58 -2.80 -28.47
CA GLU A 517 -1.06 -2.90 -29.84
C GLU A 517 -0.32 -4.20 -30.14
N LYS A 518 0.09 -4.98 -29.12
CA LYS A 518 0.75 -6.27 -29.32
C LYS A 518 -0.26 -7.37 -29.69
N TRP A 519 -1.53 -7.19 -29.34
CA TRP A 519 -2.57 -8.21 -29.46
C TRP A 519 -3.70 -7.84 -30.42
N PHE A 520 -3.84 -6.56 -30.76
CA PHE A 520 -4.90 -6.06 -31.62
C PHE A 520 -4.33 -5.17 -32.73
N ASP A 521 -4.91 -5.29 -33.93
CA ASP A 521 -4.62 -4.39 -35.05
C ASP A 521 -5.36 -3.06 -34.83
N VAL A 522 -4.67 -2.10 -34.21
CA VAL A 522 -5.21 -0.80 -33.83
C VAL A 522 -4.30 0.32 -34.31
N ASN A 523 -4.91 1.39 -34.83
CA ASN A 523 -4.18 2.60 -35.18
C ASN A 523 -3.71 3.31 -33.90
N LYS A 524 -2.41 3.62 -33.82
CA LYS A 524 -1.85 4.40 -32.72
C LYS A 524 -2.26 5.87 -32.87
N THR A 525 -3.10 6.35 -31.95
CA THR A 525 -3.60 7.73 -31.89
C THR A 525 -3.02 8.53 -30.71
N TRP A 526 -2.01 7.98 -30.02
CA TRP A 526 -1.45 8.47 -28.77
C TRP A 526 0.05 8.73 -28.86
#